data_AF-A0A538CF77-F1
#
_entry.id   AF-A0A538CF77-F1
#
_cell.length_a   1.000
_cell.length_b   1.000
_cell.length_c   1.000
_cell.angle_alpha   90.00
_cell.angle_beta   90.00
_cell.angle_gamma   90.00
#
_symmetry.space_group_name_H-M   'P 1'
#
loop_
_entity.id
_entity.type
_entity.pdbx_description
1 polymer ?
#
loop_
_entity_poly.entity_id
_entity_poly.type
_entity_poly.pdbx_seq_one_letter_code
_entity_poly.pdbx_strand_id
1 'polypeptide(L)'
;PAPAEIVPPPATLGDARDLFAGARLVVALRFHALVAAAAAGVPTVAYAHEAKLAGLGKRLGQHVVQPAGSAERVGGAMLAAIEEGIAPATPEAIARERERARAGTALLRLLLSGGRGPEASSVSSLELVPTGWIA
;
A
#
# COMPACT_ATOMS: atom_id res chain seq x y z
N PRO A 1 -26.70 3.86 17.68
CA PRO A 1 -25.74 3.47 16.62
C PRO A 1 -26.49 2.91 15.41
N ALA A 2 -26.18 3.38 14.20
CA ALA A 2 -26.64 2.69 12.99
C ALA A 2 -25.98 1.30 12.90
N PRO A 3 -26.68 0.29 12.37
CA PRO A 3 -26.10 -1.04 12.22
C PRO A 3 -24.92 -1.04 11.23
N ALA A 4 -23.98 -1.96 11.40
CA ALA A 4 -22.94 -2.20 10.42
C ALA A 4 -23.57 -2.80 9.15
N GLU A 5 -23.20 -2.27 7.98
CA GLU A 5 -23.65 -2.77 6.68
C GLU A 5 -22.56 -3.63 6.05
N ILE A 6 -22.95 -4.79 5.49
CA ILE A 6 -22.08 -5.63 4.68
C ILE A 6 -22.43 -5.36 3.21
N VAL A 7 -21.54 -4.68 2.51
CA VAL A 7 -21.68 -4.41 1.08
C VAL A 7 -21.05 -5.54 0.24
N PRO A 8 -21.50 -5.76 -1.01
CA PRO A 8 -20.85 -6.70 -1.92
C PRO A 8 -19.37 -6.34 -2.13
N PRO A 9 -18.50 -7.34 -2.35
CA PRO A 9 -17.10 -7.07 -2.64
C PRO A 9 -16.96 -6.32 -3.99
N PRO A 10 -16.08 -5.30 -4.08
CA PRO A 10 -15.81 -4.61 -5.34
C PRO A 10 -15.16 -5.57 -6.35
N ALA A 11 -15.54 -5.48 -7.63
CA ALA A 11 -15.00 -6.34 -8.68
C ALA A 11 -13.63 -5.86 -9.17
N THR A 12 -13.37 -4.55 -9.09
CA THR A 12 -12.11 -3.93 -9.51
C THR A 12 -11.51 -3.03 -8.44
N LEU A 13 -10.24 -2.64 -8.62
CA LEU A 13 -9.60 -1.60 -7.79
C LEU A 13 -10.26 -0.22 -7.99
N GLY A 14 -10.81 0.05 -9.18
CA GLY A 14 -11.56 1.27 -9.45
C GLY A 14 -12.84 1.31 -8.63
N ASP A 15 -13.59 0.21 -8.61
CA ASP A 15 -14.82 0.08 -7.82
C ASP A 15 -14.52 0.25 -6.32
N ALA A 16 -13.42 -0.34 -5.84
CA ALA A 16 -12.98 -0.18 -4.46
C ALA A 16 -12.62 1.28 -4.13
N ARG A 17 -11.90 1.97 -5.03
CA ARG A 17 -11.58 3.40 -4.87
C ARG A 17 -12.86 4.24 -4.78
N ASP A 18 -13.81 4.01 -5.69
CA ASP A 18 -15.04 4.79 -5.77
C ASP A 18 -15.94 4.53 -4.56
N LEU A 19 -16.01 3.28 -4.09
CA LEU A 19 -16.66 2.91 -2.84
C LEU A 19 -16.04 3.64 -1.64
N PHE A 20 -14.71 3.82 -1.63
CA PHE A 20 -14.02 4.44 -0.50
C PHE A 20 -14.09 5.97 -0.50
N ALA A 21 -14.24 6.64 -1.65
CA ALA A 21 -14.15 8.10 -1.77
C ALA A 21 -15.10 8.92 -0.86
N GLY A 22 -16.18 8.31 -0.36
CA GLY A 22 -17.11 8.93 0.61
C GLY A 22 -16.83 8.61 2.08
N ALA A 23 -15.85 7.76 2.38
CA ALA A 23 -15.53 7.35 3.74
C ALA A 23 -14.65 8.39 4.45
N ARG A 24 -14.85 8.53 5.77
CA ARG A 24 -13.99 9.36 6.63
C ARG A 24 -12.66 8.67 6.96
N LEU A 25 -12.65 7.35 6.96
CA LEU A 25 -11.52 6.50 7.31
C LEU A 25 -11.74 5.12 6.68
N VAL A 26 -10.67 4.50 6.16
CA VAL A 26 -10.67 3.10 5.76
C VAL A 26 -9.84 2.27 6.74
N VAL A 27 -10.34 1.10 7.15
CA VAL A 27 -9.54 0.10 7.87
C VAL A 27 -9.16 -0.99 6.88
N ALA A 28 -7.92 -0.96 6.42
CA ALA A 28 -7.45 -1.83 5.35
C ALA A 28 -6.75 -3.07 5.90
N LEU A 29 -7.37 -4.23 5.72
CA LEU A 29 -6.78 -5.53 6.03
C LEU A 29 -6.07 -6.12 4.80
N ARG A 30 -6.36 -5.65 3.59
CA ARG A 30 -5.78 -6.20 2.35
C ARG A 30 -4.90 -5.16 1.68
N PHE A 31 -3.84 -5.64 1.01
CA PHE A 31 -2.90 -4.76 0.32
C PHE A 31 -3.60 -3.86 -0.71
N HIS A 32 -4.51 -4.44 -1.49
CA HIS A 32 -5.30 -3.72 -2.48
C HIS A 32 -6.25 -2.68 -1.87
N ALA A 33 -6.74 -2.91 -0.64
CA ALA A 33 -7.54 -1.92 0.07
C ALA A 33 -6.70 -0.69 0.46
N LEU A 34 -5.43 -0.87 0.87
CA LEU A 34 -4.49 0.25 1.10
C LEU A 34 -4.26 1.06 -0.18
N VAL A 35 -4.06 0.37 -1.31
CA VAL A 35 -3.86 1.03 -2.61
C VAL A 35 -5.10 1.80 -3.05
N ALA A 36 -6.29 1.19 -2.95
CA ALA A 36 -7.54 1.81 -3.32
C ALA A 36 -7.88 3.02 -2.42
N ALA A 37 -7.64 2.92 -1.10
CA ALA A 37 -7.88 4.01 -0.16
C ALA A 37 -6.93 5.20 -0.40
N ALA A 38 -5.65 4.92 -0.67
CA ALA A 38 -4.70 5.95 -1.09
C ALA A 38 -5.12 6.62 -2.41
N ALA A 39 -5.57 5.83 -3.40
CA ALA A 39 -6.07 6.36 -4.66
C ALA A 39 -7.38 7.15 -4.52
N ALA A 40 -8.20 6.84 -3.51
CA ALA A 40 -9.42 7.56 -3.18
C ALA A 40 -9.15 8.84 -2.38
N GLY A 41 -7.91 9.07 -1.93
CA GLY A 41 -7.57 10.20 -1.08
C GLY A 41 -8.16 10.11 0.32
N VAL A 42 -8.30 8.89 0.86
CA VAL A 42 -8.94 8.64 2.16
C VAL A 42 -7.90 8.20 3.20
N PRO A 43 -7.93 8.76 4.42
CA PRO A 43 -7.06 8.33 5.51
C PRO A 43 -7.28 6.85 5.83
N THR A 44 -6.21 6.13 6.16
CA THR A 44 -6.28 4.68 6.34
C THR A 44 -5.60 4.21 7.63
N VAL A 45 -6.23 3.25 8.30
CA VAL A 45 -5.58 2.39 9.31
C VAL A 45 -5.22 1.06 8.65
N ALA A 46 -3.93 0.79 8.51
CA ALA A 46 -3.42 -0.47 7.99
C ALA A 46 -3.40 -1.52 9.11
N TYR A 47 -4.24 -2.55 9.00
CA TYR A 47 -4.21 -3.69 9.91
C TYR A 47 -3.15 -4.70 9.46
N ALA A 48 -1.96 -4.60 10.03
CA ALA A 48 -0.73 -5.17 9.52
C ALA A 48 -0.48 -6.62 9.94
N HIS A 49 -1.44 -7.51 9.69
CA HIS A 49 -1.26 -8.95 9.93
C HIS A 49 -0.22 -9.62 9.02
N GLU A 50 0.20 -8.93 7.96
CA GLU A 50 1.29 -9.33 7.09
C GLU A 50 2.31 -8.19 6.97
N ALA A 51 3.60 -8.52 6.89
CA ALA A 51 4.69 -7.53 6.86
C ALA A 51 4.55 -6.52 5.71
N LYS A 52 4.01 -6.95 4.56
CA LYS A 52 3.79 -6.07 3.39
C LYS A 52 2.79 -4.94 3.69
N LEU A 53 1.81 -5.17 4.56
CA LEU A 53 0.82 -4.17 4.96
C LEU A 53 1.44 -3.13 5.88
N ALA A 54 2.25 -3.57 6.86
CA ALA A 54 3.04 -2.67 7.68
C ALA A 54 3.96 -1.79 6.83
N GLY A 55 4.67 -2.41 5.88
CA GLY A 55 5.58 -1.72 4.99
C GLY A 55 4.89 -0.67 4.13
N LEU A 56 3.79 -1.03 3.46
CA LEU A 56 3.05 -0.08 2.62
C LEU A 56 2.42 1.04 3.45
N GLY A 57 1.76 0.72 4.57
CA GLY A 57 1.15 1.71 5.45
C GLY A 57 2.16 2.76 5.90
N LYS A 58 3.34 2.34 6.37
CA LYS A 58 4.43 3.25 6.75
C LYS A 58 4.90 4.13 5.59
N ARG A 59 5.11 3.57 4.40
CA ARG A 59 5.60 4.35 3.23
C ARG A 59 4.57 5.34 2.71
N LEU A 60 3.29 5.06 2.89
CA LEU A 60 2.19 5.98 2.59
C LEU A 60 1.91 6.98 3.73
N GLY A 61 2.66 6.92 4.84
CA GLY A 61 2.47 7.79 6.00
C GLY A 61 1.15 7.52 6.74
N GLN A 62 0.61 6.31 6.64
CA GLN A 62 -0.67 5.92 7.23
C GLN A 62 -0.45 5.20 8.57
N HIS A 63 -1.47 5.20 9.43
CA HIS A 63 -1.40 4.54 10.73
C HIS A 63 -1.32 3.02 10.56
N VAL A 64 -0.47 2.35 11.36
CA VAL A 64 -0.25 0.90 11.25
C VAL A 64 -0.52 0.22 12.59
N VAL A 65 -1.52 -0.66 12.61
CA VAL A 65 -1.87 -1.47 13.78
C VAL A 65 -1.39 -2.89 13.59
N GLN A 66 -0.57 -3.40 14.51
CA GLN A 66 -0.11 -4.79 14.48
C GLN A 66 -1.21 -5.76 14.96
N PRO A 67 -1.26 -7.00 14.45
CA PRO A 67 -2.32 -7.98 14.71
C PRO A 67 -2.36 -8.55 16.14
N ALA A 68 -1.59 -8.00 17.08
CA ALA A 68 -1.44 -8.54 18.43
C ALA A 68 -2.54 -8.04 19.41
N GLY A 69 -3.71 -7.60 18.92
CA GLY A 69 -4.70 -6.88 19.73
C GLY A 69 -6.14 -7.33 19.58
N SER A 70 -6.91 -7.06 20.63
CA SER A 70 -8.36 -7.27 20.67
C SER A 70 -9.08 -6.27 19.74
N ALA A 71 -10.35 -6.55 19.42
CA ALA A 71 -11.17 -5.68 18.58
C ALA A 71 -11.24 -4.25 19.12
N GLU A 72 -11.22 -4.08 20.45
CA GLU A 72 -11.22 -2.79 21.14
C GLU A 72 -9.98 -1.96 20.80
N ARG A 73 -8.82 -2.60 20.59
CA ARG A 73 -7.59 -1.87 20.23
C ARG A 73 -7.65 -1.35 18.79
N VAL A 74 -8.22 -2.14 17.89
CA VAL A 74 -8.47 -1.70 16.50
C VAL A 74 -9.49 -0.56 16.51
N GLY A 75 -10.59 -0.70 17.26
CA GLY A 75 -11.59 0.36 17.44
C GLY A 75 -11.01 1.64 18.04
N GLY A 76 -10.13 1.53 19.05
CA GLY A 76 -9.43 2.66 19.64
C GLY A 76 -8.51 3.36 18.65
N ALA A 77 -7.75 2.62 17.84
CA ALA A 77 -6.93 3.19 16.78
C ALA A 77 -7.77 3.87 15.68
N MET A 78 -8.96 3.35 15.37
CA MET A 78 -9.89 3.98 14.44
C MET A 78 -10.44 5.31 14.98
N LEU A 79 -10.85 5.33 16.26
CA LEU A 79 -11.36 6.53 16.91
C LEU A 79 -10.27 7.60 17.01
N ALA A 80 -9.08 7.23 17.49
CA ALA A 80 -7.93 8.13 17.54
C ALA A 80 -7.61 8.70 16.14
N ALA A 81 -7.62 7.87 15.10
CA ALA A 81 -7.38 8.34 13.73
C ALA A 81 -8.41 9.37 13.24
N ILE A 82 -9.67 9.22 13.64
CA ILE A 82 -10.73 10.17 13.30
C ILE A 82 -10.58 11.47 14.10
N GLU A 83 -10.27 11.37 15.39
CA GLU A 83 -10.13 12.49 16.31
C GLU A 83 -8.87 13.34 16.02
N GLU A 84 -7.75 12.68 15.74
CA GLU A 84 -6.48 13.31 15.35
C GLU A 84 -6.52 13.91 13.94
N GLY A 85 -7.51 13.52 13.12
CA GLY A 85 -7.66 14.01 11.76
C GLY A 85 -6.50 13.59 10.85
N ILE A 86 -6.12 12.31 10.88
CA ILE A 86 -4.99 11.80 10.09
C ILE A 86 -5.18 12.17 8.62
N ALA A 87 -4.13 12.74 8.01
CA ALA A 87 -4.17 13.12 6.60
C ALA A 87 -4.16 11.89 5.68
N PRO A 88 -4.83 11.98 4.51
CA PRO A 88 -4.67 11.00 3.44
C PRO A 88 -3.20 10.85 3.01
N ALA A 89 -2.89 9.75 2.32
CA ALA A 89 -1.58 9.57 1.72
C ALA A 89 -1.28 10.71 0.74
N THR A 90 -0.08 11.30 0.85
CA THR A 90 0.26 12.46 0.00
C THR A 90 0.48 12.04 -1.46
N PRO A 91 0.23 12.94 -2.43
CA PRO A 91 0.52 12.68 -3.84
C PRO A 91 1.98 12.22 -4.07
N GLU A 92 2.93 12.77 -3.32
CA GLU A 92 4.35 12.42 -3.41
C GLU A 92 4.61 11.01 -2.88
N ALA A 93 3.95 10.60 -1.78
CA ALA A 93 4.06 9.25 -1.25
C ALA A 93 3.51 8.22 -2.25
N ILE A 94 2.36 8.52 -2.85
CA ILE A 94 1.75 7.69 -3.90
C ILE A 94 2.66 7.62 -5.14
N ALA A 95 3.21 8.76 -5.58
CA ALA A 95 4.12 8.80 -6.72
C ALA A 95 5.40 7.97 -6.48
N ARG A 96 5.98 8.03 -5.28
CA ARG A 96 7.13 7.21 -4.89
C ARG A 96 6.82 5.72 -4.94
N GLU A 97 5.65 5.30 -4.46
CA GLU A 97 5.27 3.87 -4.53
C GLU A 97 5.00 3.40 -5.96
N ARG A 98 4.41 4.26 -6.82
CA ARG A 98 4.30 3.99 -8.26
C ARG A 98 5.67 3.79 -8.89
N GLU A 99 6.64 4.61 -8.54
CA GLU A 99 8.00 4.51 -9.07
C GLU A 99 8.71 3.25 -8.59
N ARG A 100 8.60 2.90 -7.31
CA ARG A 100 9.12 1.62 -6.78
C ARG A 100 8.53 0.41 -7.52
N ALA A 101 7.23 0.43 -7.81
CA ALA A 101 6.58 -0.65 -8.55
C ALA A 101 7.08 -0.76 -9.99
N ARG A 102 7.29 0.37 -10.69
CA ARG A 102 7.90 0.40 -12.02
C ARG A 102 9.31 -0.15 -12.01
N ALA A 103 10.16 0.34 -11.10
CA ALA A 103 11.54 -0.11 -10.97
C ALA A 103 11.63 -1.62 -10.67
N GLY A 104 10.81 -2.12 -9.74
CA GLY A 104 10.75 -3.55 -9.44
C GLY A 104 10.31 -4.41 -10.64
N THR A 105 9.32 -3.93 -11.41
CA THR A 105 8.86 -4.62 -12.62
C THR A 105 9.93 -4.61 -13.73
N ALA A 106 10.63 -3.49 -13.91
CA ALA A 106 11.73 -3.39 -14.87
C ALA A 106 12.89 -4.33 -14.51
N LEU A 107 13.25 -4.40 -13.22
CA LEU A 107 14.26 -5.34 -12.73
C LEU A 107 13.84 -6.79 -12.97
N LEU A 108 12.58 -7.15 -12.68
CA LEU A 108 12.07 -8.49 -12.96
C LEU A 108 12.17 -8.84 -14.45
N ARG A 109 11.80 -7.92 -15.35
CA ARG A 109 11.94 -8.14 -16.80
C ARG A 109 13.39 -8.34 -17.22
N LEU A 110 14.32 -7.55 -16.68
CA LEU A 110 15.75 -7.67 -16.95
C LEU A 110 16.29 -9.04 -16.49
N LEU A 111 15.89 -9.51 -15.31
CA LEU A 111 16.27 -10.82 -14.81
C LEU A 111 15.74 -11.93 -15.71
N LEU A 112 14.46 -11.85 -16.11
CA LEU A 112 13.84 -12.83 -17.00
C LEU A 112 14.42 -12.82 -18.42
N SER A 113 14.96 -11.69 -18.88
CA SER A 113 15.63 -11.59 -20.18
C SER A 113 17.12 -11.92 -20.15
N GLY A 114 17.66 -12.30 -18.98
CA GLY A 114 19.09 -12.58 -18.81
C GLY A 114 19.96 -11.34 -19.06
N GLY A 115 19.48 -10.15 -18.72
CA GLY A 115 20.22 -8.90 -18.91
C GLY A 115 20.09 -8.27 -20.29
N ARG A 116 19.28 -8.83 -21.19
CA ARG A 116 19.10 -8.34 -22.57
C ARG A 116 17.85 -7.46 -22.65
N GLY A 117 17.99 -6.20 -23.09
CA GLY A 117 16.83 -5.33 -23.32
C GLY A 117 17.10 -3.86 -22.97
N PRO A 118 16.19 -2.94 -23.36
CA PRO A 118 16.32 -1.51 -23.11
C PRO A 118 16.34 -1.16 -21.62
N GLU A 119 15.77 -2.01 -20.76
CA GLU A 119 15.80 -1.84 -19.31
C GLU A 119 17.22 -1.94 -18.72
N ALA A 120 18.16 -2.61 -19.40
CA ALA A 120 19.54 -2.77 -18.92
C ALA A 120 20.24 -1.42 -18.68
N SER A 121 20.03 -0.44 -19.57
CA SER A 121 20.55 0.93 -19.42
C SER A 121 19.87 1.75 -18.32
N SER A 122 18.68 1.35 -17.86
CA SER A 122 17.97 2.03 -16.77
C SER A 122 18.36 1.52 -15.38
N VAL A 123 18.97 0.33 -15.33
CA VAL A 123 19.42 -0.34 -14.11
C VAL A 123 20.89 -0.06 -13.81
N SER A 124 21.65 0.51 -14.74
CA SER A 124 23.07 0.88 -14.53
C SER A 124 23.27 1.97 -13.47
N SER A 125 22.21 2.68 -13.07
CA SER A 125 22.22 3.63 -11.94
C SER A 125 21.83 3.01 -10.60
N LEU A 126 21.43 1.73 -10.58
CA LEU A 126 21.25 0.98 -9.35
C LEU A 126 22.62 0.45 -8.95
N GLU A 127 23.05 0.67 -7.69
CA GLU A 127 24.28 0.11 -7.11
C GLU A 127 24.16 -1.42 -6.92
N LEU A 128 23.90 -2.14 -8.00
CA LEU A 128 23.89 -3.59 -8.02
C LEU A 128 25.31 -4.04 -8.34
N VAL A 129 26.07 -4.38 -7.30
CA VAL A 129 27.36 -5.05 -7.47
C VAL A 129 27.08 -6.50 -7.85
N PRO A 130 27.45 -6.96 -9.06
CA PRO A 130 27.28 -8.36 -9.42
C PRO A 130 28.13 -9.19 -8.46
N THR A 131 27.50 -10.05 -7.66
CA THR A 131 28.22 -11.15 -7.02
C THR A 131 28.81 -11.98 -8.16
N GLY A 132 30.14 -12.13 -8.18
CA GLY A 132 30.83 -12.88 -9.22
C GLY A 132 30.10 -14.18 -9.50
N TRP A 133 29.79 -14.43 -10.77
CA TRP A 133 29.08 -15.64 -11.19
C TRP A 133 29.88 -16.81 -10.62
N ILE A 134 29.26 -17.60 -9.76
CA ILE A 134 29.85 -18.86 -9.31
C ILE A 134 29.92 -19.71 -10.59
N ALA A 135 31.14 -19.82 -11.13
CA ALA A 135 31.46 -20.65 -12.29
C ALA A 135 31.36 -22.14 -11.92
#